data_AF-A0A1G3M286-F1
#
_entry.id   AF-A0A1G3M286-F1
#
_cell.length_a   1.000
_cell.length_b   1.000
_cell.length_c   1.000
_cell.angle_alpha   90.00
_cell.angle_beta   90.00
_cell.angle_gamma   90.00
#
_symmetry.space_group_name_H-M   'P 1'
#
loop_
_entity.id
_entity.type
_entity.pdbx_description
1 polymer ?
#
loop_
_entity_poly.entity_id
_entity_poly.type
_entity_poly.pdbx_seq_one_letter_code
_entity_poly.pdbx_strand_id
1 'polypeptide(L)' 'MARTLEMFEKPRKKREWLMHVVDCANGNCGELEDGEQVVAMECARCGHESGWISLPSLTAAKRGLPCPKCNTVPNV' A
#
# COMPACT_ATOMS: atom_id res chain seq x y z
N MET A 1 18.43 -8.54 -39.47
CA MET A 1 18.57 -8.76 -38.01
C MET A 1 18.36 -7.43 -37.31
N ALA A 2 17.12 -7.12 -36.92
CA ALA A 2 16.82 -5.89 -36.19
C ALA A 2 17.52 -5.93 -34.82
N ARG A 3 18.31 -4.89 -34.52
CA ARG A 3 19.02 -4.74 -33.24
C ARG A 3 18.00 -4.38 -32.16
N THR A 4 18.22 -4.84 -30.94
CA THR A 4 17.45 -4.70 -29.69
C THR A 4 17.21 -3.25 -29.21
N LEU A 5 17.16 -2.28 -30.12
CA LEU A 5 16.89 -0.86 -29.90
C LEU A 5 15.46 -0.59 -29.40
N GLU A 6 14.62 -1.62 -29.30
CA GLU A 6 13.32 -1.55 -28.63
C GLU A 6 13.49 -1.74 -27.11
N MET A 7 14.51 -1.08 -26.55
CA MET A 7 14.59 -0.62 -25.16
C MET A 7 13.44 0.36 -24.90
N PHE A 8 12.18 -0.08 -25.06
CA PHE A 8 11.00 0.64 -24.64
C PHE A 8 11.23 1.03 -23.18
N GLU A 9 11.57 2.30 -22.96
CA GLU A 9 11.77 2.86 -21.63
C GLU A 9 10.45 2.66 -20.89
N LYS A 10 10.39 1.60 -20.07
CA LYS A 10 9.18 1.29 -19.31
C LYS A 10 8.89 2.53 -18.49
N PRO A 11 7.75 3.21 -18.73
CA PRO A 11 7.50 4.49 -18.09
C PRO A 11 7.57 4.26 -16.59
N ARG A 12 8.48 4.97 -15.91
CA ARG A 12 8.63 4.86 -14.47
C ARG A 12 7.28 5.24 -13.86
N LYS A 13 6.67 4.31 -13.12
CA LYS A 13 5.45 4.60 -12.38
C LYS A 13 5.70 5.82 -11.49
N LYS A 14 4.72 6.72 -11.43
CA LYS A 14 4.79 7.88 -10.53
C LYS A 14 5.04 7.38 -9.11
N ARG A 15 5.92 8.06 -8.38
CA ARG A 15 6.20 7.72 -6.98
C ARG A 15 4.95 8.05 -6.18
N GLU A 16 4.30 7.03 -5.65
CA GLU A 16 3.16 7.17 -4.75
C GLU A 16 3.66 7.09 -3.30
N TRP A 17 3.10 7.94 -2.45
CA TRP A 17 3.30 7.87 -1.01
C TRP A 17 2.42 6.76 -0.46
N LEU A 18 3.04 5.73 0.10
CA LEU A 18 2.37 4.59 0.69
C LEU A 18 2.25 4.78 2.21
N MET A 19 1.12 4.33 2.75
CA MET A 19 0.87 4.15 4.16
C MET A 19 1.41 2.78 4.57
N HIS A 20 2.05 2.71 5.73
CA HIS A 20 2.62 1.49 6.26
C HIS A 20 1.88 1.06 7.52
N VAL A 21 1.93 -0.24 7.79
CA VAL A 21 1.30 -0.85 8.96
C VAL A 21 1.99 -0.36 10.23
N VAL A 22 1.20 0.19 11.15
CA VAL A 22 1.63 0.61 12.48
C VAL A 22 1.21 -0.39 13.53
N ASP A 23 0.00 -0.95 13.39
CA ASP A 23 -0.52 -1.95 14.31
C ASP A 23 -1.18 -3.11 13.56
N CYS A 24 -1.08 -4.31 14.13
CA CYS A 24 -1.65 -5.54 13.60
C CYS A 24 -2.42 -6.22 14.73
N ALA A 25 -3.72 -6.42 14.52
CA ALA A 25 -4.49 -7.30 15.36
C ALA A 25 -4.26 -8.73 14.84
N ASN A 26 -3.73 -9.59 15.70
CA ASN A 26 -3.60 -11.01 15.38
C ASN A 26 -5.02 -11.58 15.21
N GLY A 27 -5.24 -12.38 14.15
CA GLY A 27 -6.54 -12.82 13.63
C GLY A 27 -7.43 -13.69 14.53
N ASN A 28 -7.41 -13.48 15.84
CA ASN A 28 -8.31 -14.09 16.81
C ASN A 28 -9.47 -13.16 17.21
N CYS A 29 -9.69 -12.04 16.51
CA CYS A 29 -10.89 -11.21 16.69
C CYS A 29 -12.06 -11.81 15.88
N GLY A 30 -12.55 -12.96 16.34
CA GLY A 30 -13.94 -13.42 16.28
C GLY A 30 -14.63 -13.72 14.94
N GLU A 31 -14.26 -13.12 13.82
CA GLU A 31 -15.10 -13.17 12.60
C GLU A 31 -14.35 -12.83 11.30
N LEU A 32 -13.06 -13.16 11.23
CA LEU A 32 -12.25 -12.96 10.02
C LEU A 32 -12.02 -14.30 9.32
N GLU A 33 -12.18 -14.32 7.99
CA GLU A 33 -11.87 -15.52 7.20
C GLU A 33 -10.40 -15.90 7.36
N ASP A 34 -10.11 -17.21 7.30
CA ASP A 34 -8.77 -17.77 7.46
C ASP A 34 -7.76 -17.09 6.50
N GLY A 35 -6.96 -16.15 7.04
CA GLY A 35 -5.89 -15.46 6.31
C GLY A 35 -6.06 -13.95 6.18
N GLU A 36 -7.22 -13.39 6.52
CA GLU A 36 -7.40 -11.93 6.57
C GLU A 36 -6.57 -11.32 7.70
N GLN A 37 -6.02 -10.14 7.43
CA GLN A 37 -5.17 -9.41 8.36
C GLN A 37 -5.85 -8.08 8.69
N VAL A 38 -6.20 -7.88 9.96
CA VAL A 38 -6.70 -6.60 10.41
C VAL A 38 -5.50 -5.75 10.81
N VAL A 39 -5.26 -4.71 10.03
CA VAL A 39 -4.12 -3.82 10.22
C VAL A 39 -4.57 -2.38 10.33
N ALA A 40 -3.92 -1.63 11.21
CA ALA A 40 -3.96 -0.19 11.22
C ALA A 40 -2.75 0.35 10.47
N MET A 41 -2.98 1.21 9.48
CA MET A 41 -1.89 1.82 8.72
C MET A 41 -1.89 3.34 8.87
N GLU A 42 -0.68 3.90 8.86
CA GLU A 42 -0.42 5.33 8.97
C GLU A 42 0.50 5.80 7.84
N CYS A 43 0.27 7.02 7.36
CA CYS A 43 1.18 7.70 6.46
C CYS A 43 2.28 8.42 7.23
N ALA A 44 3.54 8.01 7.06
CA ALA A 44 4.70 8.64 7.69
C ALA A 44 4.92 10.13 7.31
N ARG A 45 4.27 10.62 6.24
CA ARG A 45 4.42 12.01 5.78
C ARG A 45 3.39 12.97 6.38
N CYS A 46 2.14 12.55 6.52
CA CYS A 46 1.05 13.41 6.95
C CYS A 46 0.37 12.95 8.25
N GLY A 47 0.79 11.83 8.82
CA GLY A 47 0.18 11.24 10.02
C GLY A 47 -1.26 10.77 9.81
N HIS A 48 -1.69 10.58 8.56
CA HIS A 48 -3.04 10.09 8.31
C HIS A 48 -3.11 8.62 8.66
N GLU A 49 -3.98 8.29 9.61
CA GLU A 49 -4.37 6.91 9.93
C GLU A 49 -5.56 6.48 9.08
N SER A 50 -5.51 5.24 8.59
CA SER A 50 -6.61 4.59 7.85
C SER A 50 -7.63 3.90 8.76
N GLY A 51 -7.35 3.85 10.06
CA GLY A 51 -8.08 3.00 11.00
C GLY A 51 -7.77 1.51 10.81
N TRP A 52 -8.54 0.66 11.47
CA TRP A 52 -8.45 -0.78 11.33
C TRP A 52 -9.15 -1.22 10.04
N ILE A 53 -8.39 -1.77 9.11
CA ILE A 53 -8.92 -2.33 7.87
C ILE A 53 -8.58 -3.82 7.77
N SER A 54 -9.47 -4.62 7.17
CA SER A 54 -9.15 -5.99 6.79
C SER A 54 -8.47 -5.99 5.42
N LEU A 55 -7.34 -6.67 5.34
CA LEU A 55 -6.63 -6.93 4.10
C LEU A 55 -6.61 -8.44 3.82
N PRO A 56 -6.74 -8.84 2.55
CA PRO A 56 -6.87 -10.26 2.18
C PRO A 56 -5.57 -11.06 2.37
N SER A 57 -4.44 -10.39 2.62
CA SER A 57 -3.17 -11.07 2.88
C SER A 57 -2.15 -10.18 3.58
N LEU A 58 -1.21 -10.82 4.29
CA LEU A 58 -0.01 -10.17 4.82
C LEU A 58 0.80 -9.47 3.73
N THR A 59 0.79 -9.97 2.49
CA THR A 59 1.49 -9.33 1.38
C THR A 59 0.84 -8.00 1.02
N ALA A 60 -0.48 -7.90 1.04
CA ALA A 60 -1.18 -6.63 0.83
C ALA A 60 -0.87 -5.64 1.96
N ALA A 61 -0.87 -6.10 3.21
CA ALA A 61 -0.49 -5.30 4.37
C ALA A 61 0.95 -4.77 4.26
N LYS A 62 1.91 -5.62 3.89
CA LYS A 62 3.31 -5.23 3.70
C LYS A 62 3.54 -4.31 2.50
N ARG A 63 2.73 -4.43 1.43
CA ARG A 63 2.79 -3.52 0.28
C ARG A 63 2.37 -2.10 0.66
N GLY A 64 1.45 -1.96 1.60
CA GLY A 64 0.90 -0.67 2.03
C GLY A 64 -0.16 -0.14 1.07
N LEU A 65 -1.01 0.77 1.57
CA LEU A 65 -2.02 1.45 0.75
C LEU A 65 -1.57 2.85 0.34
N PRO A 66 -1.94 3.34 -0.84
CA PRO A 66 -1.65 4.71 -1.23
C PRO A 66 -2.35 5.71 -0.30
N CYS A 67 -1.60 6.71 0.19
CA CYS A 67 -2.16 7.73 1.06
C CYS A 67 -3.09 8.68 0.29
N PRO A 68 -4.39 8.80 0.66
CA PRO A 68 -5.34 9.67 -0.03
C PRO A 68 -5.04 11.16 0.17
N LYS A 69 -4.26 11.55 1.19
CA LYS A 69 -3.88 12.97 1.41
C LYS A 69 -2.58 13.34 0.69
N CYS A 70 -1.61 12.44 0.64
CA CYS A 70 -0.31 12.73 0.02
C CYS A 70 -0.28 12.49 -1.49
N ASN A 71 -1.20 11.66 -2.02
CA ASN A 71 -1.28 11.37 -3.44
C ASN A 71 -2.36 12.19 -4.19
N THR A 72 -3.18 12.97 -3.48
CA THR A 72 -4.19 13.85 -4.09
C THR A 72 -3.62 15.19 -4.56
N VAL A 73 -2.50 15.62 -4.00
CA VAL A 73 -1.74 16.74 -4.56
C VAL A 73 -0.98 16.25 -5.79
N PRO A 74 -1.32 16.69 -7.01
CA PRO A 74 -0.41 16.52 -8.13
C PRO A 74 0.91 17.15 -7.72
N ASN A 75 2.02 16.41 -7.82
CA ASN A 75 3.35 16.98 -7.63
C ASN A 75 3.47 18.18 -8.58
N VAL A 76 3.37 19.40 -8.03
CA VAL A 76 3.68 20.67 -8.71
C VAL A 76 5.19 20.84 -8.71
#